data_AF-A0A495JSH8-F1
#
_entry.id   AF-A0A495JSH8-F1
#
_cell.length_a   1.000
_cell.length_b   1.000
_cell.length_c   1.000
_cell.angle_alpha   90.00
_cell.angle_beta   90.00
_cell.angle_gamma   90.00
#
_symmetry.space_group_name_H-M   'P 1'
#
loop_
_entity.id
_entity.type
_entity.pdbx_description
1 polymer ?
#
loop_
_entity_poly.entity_id
_entity_poly.type
_entity_poly.pdbx_seq_one_letter_code
_entity_poly.pdbx_strand_id
1 'polypeptide(L)'
;MRELTHWLSTGSNSGAFPYAAVVAQFQRTGKHFVARDLLVLLDRIRTALAPSPDETAVLLRSFLDVALDKWDGRYDYQSYLALNLLRMPRTECADDRRIELRRQHDQLFLHLIADALAFELAAEARTTDLLPQQRPEPARVVKRYRLGVRAAAPALARLGQPAVVDHPEPAATAAALHASVVVEQSAAQRRDLLISMLPVYLVHDEYLFIRVLQAYESTFALLAGELRTAVGALSDGRPQPAADCLAYARDLLNAAAPLFSLMASLQEESFRAFRVYTEGASAIQSRSYKLVESLCRSPEEARLASAAYQSVPEVRDRVLAGQSSIEQAYRAACQSGCLGEADRRLLDTRMGEFASALMQWRQTHYRIAVRMLGTRSGTGYTEGTPYLAAARTIPVFTTTTTRGEPR
;
A
#
# COMPACT_ATOMS: atom_id res chain seq x y z
N MET A 1 9.60 -17.23 -23.24
CA MET A 1 10.39 -18.47 -23.42
C MET A 1 11.69 -18.20 -24.14
N ARG A 2 11.71 -17.80 -25.43
CA ARG A 2 12.95 -17.55 -26.18
C ARG A 2 13.97 -16.64 -25.48
N GLU A 3 13.54 -15.48 -24.97
CA GLU A 3 14.42 -14.54 -24.24
C GLU A 3 14.98 -15.12 -22.94
N LEU A 4 14.17 -15.90 -22.18
CA LEU A 4 14.62 -16.59 -20.98
C LEU A 4 15.64 -17.68 -21.30
N THR A 5 15.39 -18.47 -22.35
CA THR A 5 16.32 -19.50 -22.82
C THR A 5 17.63 -18.87 -23.30
N HIS A 6 17.56 -17.74 -23.98
CA HIS A 6 18.75 -16.99 -24.38
C HIS A 6 19.53 -16.48 -23.16
N TRP A 7 18.87 -15.87 -22.19
CA TRP A 7 19.50 -15.41 -20.94
C TRP A 7 20.21 -16.54 -20.16
N LEU A 8 19.59 -17.72 -20.10
CA LEU A 8 20.20 -18.92 -19.51
C LEU A 8 21.48 -19.35 -20.24
N SER A 9 21.51 -19.20 -21.58
CA SER A 9 22.65 -19.60 -22.41
C SER A 9 23.84 -18.63 -22.37
N THR A 10 23.64 -17.37 -21.98
CA THR A 10 24.66 -16.30 -22.05
C THR A 10 25.34 -16.00 -20.71
N GLY A 11 25.22 -16.90 -19.73
CA GLY A 11 25.92 -16.80 -18.44
C GLY A 11 25.10 -16.23 -17.27
N SER A 12 23.78 -16.06 -17.44
CA SER A 12 22.82 -15.80 -16.34
C SER A 12 23.13 -14.58 -15.44
N ASN A 13 23.52 -13.44 -16.02
CA ASN A 13 23.67 -12.18 -15.27
C ASN A 13 22.29 -11.68 -14.77
N SER A 14 22.10 -11.60 -13.45
CA SER A 14 20.87 -11.12 -12.81
C SER A 14 20.39 -9.75 -13.29
N GLY A 15 21.31 -8.83 -13.61
CA GLY A 15 21.00 -7.50 -14.12
C GLY A 15 20.40 -7.51 -15.53
N ALA A 16 20.63 -8.57 -16.31
CA ALA A 16 20.14 -8.75 -17.68
C ALA A 16 18.91 -9.67 -17.77
N PHE A 17 18.32 -10.06 -16.62
CA PHE A 17 17.14 -10.93 -16.61
C PHE A 17 15.98 -10.29 -17.40
N PRO A 18 15.29 -11.04 -18.29
CA PRO A 18 14.28 -10.49 -19.19
C PRO A 18 12.93 -10.28 -18.48
N TYR A 19 12.89 -9.41 -17.48
CA TYR A 19 11.70 -9.12 -16.66
C TYR A 19 10.46 -8.82 -17.51
N ALA A 20 10.59 -7.95 -18.51
CA ALA A 20 9.47 -7.55 -19.37
C ALA A 20 8.84 -8.75 -20.10
N ALA A 21 9.64 -9.68 -20.61
CA ALA A 21 9.14 -10.86 -21.28
C ALA A 21 8.40 -11.82 -20.33
N VAL A 22 8.88 -11.95 -19.08
CA VAL A 22 8.21 -12.76 -18.04
C VAL A 22 6.91 -12.10 -17.63
N VAL A 23 6.94 -10.83 -17.24
CA VAL A 23 5.76 -10.05 -16.85
C VAL A 23 4.70 -10.09 -17.94
N ALA A 24 5.08 -9.96 -19.21
CA ALA A 24 4.15 -10.04 -20.33
C ALA A 24 3.45 -11.41 -20.44
N GLN A 25 4.09 -12.52 -20.04
CA GLN A 25 3.41 -13.83 -19.99
C GLN A 25 2.35 -13.87 -18.87
N PHE A 26 2.70 -13.36 -17.69
CA PHE A 26 1.77 -13.27 -16.55
C PHE A 26 0.59 -12.35 -16.88
N GLN A 27 0.85 -11.22 -17.52
CA GLN A 27 -0.19 -10.27 -17.94
C GLN A 27 -1.10 -10.79 -19.05
N ARG A 28 -0.58 -11.67 -19.94
CA ARG A 28 -1.40 -12.31 -21.00
C ARG A 28 -2.34 -13.39 -20.49
N THR A 29 -1.97 -14.09 -19.42
CA THR A 29 -2.71 -15.27 -18.95
C THR A 29 -3.39 -15.05 -17.60
N GLY A 30 -2.94 -14.09 -16.82
CA GLY A 30 -3.23 -13.98 -15.39
C GLY A 30 -2.35 -14.93 -14.61
N LYS A 31 -1.82 -14.48 -13.47
CA LYS A 31 -0.91 -15.25 -12.58
C LYS A 31 -1.43 -16.64 -12.26
N HIS A 32 -2.75 -16.79 -12.11
CA HIS A 32 -3.38 -18.06 -11.79
C HIS A 32 -3.30 -19.10 -12.93
N PHE A 33 -3.15 -18.65 -14.17
CA PHE A 33 -3.21 -19.50 -15.37
C PHE A 33 -1.90 -19.56 -16.17
N VAL A 34 -0.79 -19.13 -15.55
CA VAL A 34 0.53 -19.22 -16.18
C VAL A 34 0.87 -20.69 -16.45
N ALA A 35 1.34 -20.98 -17.67
CA ALA A 35 1.67 -22.33 -18.10
C ALA A 35 2.74 -22.98 -17.19
N ARG A 36 2.52 -24.25 -16.85
CA ARG A 36 3.39 -25.02 -15.95
C ARG A 36 4.85 -25.04 -16.39
N ASP A 37 5.12 -25.14 -17.69
CA ASP A 37 6.49 -25.16 -18.22
C ASP A 37 7.26 -23.87 -17.91
N LEU A 38 6.59 -22.72 -17.94
CA LEU A 38 7.21 -21.46 -17.54
C LEU A 38 7.47 -21.43 -16.04
N LEU A 39 6.53 -21.89 -15.21
CA LEU A 39 6.71 -21.94 -13.76
C LEU A 39 7.89 -22.85 -13.36
N VAL A 40 7.99 -24.04 -13.96
CA VAL A 40 9.12 -24.96 -13.75
C VAL A 40 10.45 -24.30 -14.16
N LEU A 41 10.47 -23.57 -15.27
CA LEU A 41 11.67 -22.86 -15.70
C LEU A 41 12.09 -21.77 -14.71
N LEU A 42 11.14 -20.95 -14.26
CA LEU A 42 11.40 -19.88 -13.29
C LEU A 42 11.84 -20.43 -11.93
N ASP A 43 11.28 -21.55 -11.49
CA ASP A 43 11.66 -22.21 -10.23
C ASP A 43 13.09 -22.78 -10.29
N ARG A 44 13.46 -23.38 -11.44
CA ARG A 44 14.85 -23.80 -11.69
C ARG A 44 15.82 -22.62 -11.64
N ILE A 45 15.46 -21.49 -12.25
CA ILE A 45 16.26 -20.26 -12.18
C ILE A 45 16.41 -19.82 -10.72
N ARG A 46 15.30 -19.72 -9.98
CA ARG A 46 15.31 -19.29 -8.58
C ARG A 46 16.21 -20.18 -7.72
N THR A 47 16.13 -21.50 -7.90
CA THR A 47 16.93 -22.49 -7.17
C THR A 47 18.41 -22.40 -7.50
N ALA A 48 18.77 -22.06 -8.74
CA ALA A 48 20.15 -21.91 -9.17
C ALA A 48 20.81 -20.59 -8.70
N LEU A 49 20.02 -19.60 -8.25
CA LEU A 49 20.57 -18.34 -7.74
C LEU A 49 21.30 -18.59 -6.41
N ALA A 50 22.61 -18.34 -6.39
CA ALA A 50 23.36 -18.27 -5.14
C ALA A 50 22.86 -17.09 -4.27
N PRO A 51 22.90 -17.19 -2.93
CA PRO A 51 22.74 -16.03 -2.07
C PRO A 51 23.80 -14.99 -2.41
N SER A 52 23.37 -13.76 -2.71
CA SER A 52 24.26 -12.66 -3.05
C SER A 52 23.70 -11.36 -2.47
N PRO A 53 24.57 -10.50 -1.90
CA PRO A 53 24.16 -9.17 -1.45
C PRO A 53 23.97 -8.18 -2.61
N ASP A 54 24.28 -8.57 -3.85
CA ASP A 54 24.10 -7.73 -5.03
C ASP A 54 22.63 -7.34 -5.24
N GLU A 55 22.37 -6.04 -5.44
CA GLU A 55 21.01 -5.50 -5.53
C GLU A 55 20.22 -6.13 -6.68
N THR A 56 20.86 -6.44 -7.81
CA THR A 56 20.18 -7.06 -8.96
C THR A 56 19.83 -8.52 -8.71
N ALA A 57 20.68 -9.25 -7.99
CA ALA A 57 20.40 -10.62 -7.55
C ALA A 57 19.29 -10.68 -6.49
N VAL A 58 19.29 -9.75 -5.53
CA VAL A 58 18.23 -9.62 -4.51
C VAL A 58 16.89 -9.29 -5.16
N LEU A 59 16.88 -8.37 -6.13
CA LEU A 59 15.69 -8.02 -6.90
C LEU A 59 15.16 -9.21 -7.68
N LEU A 60 16.04 -9.93 -8.39
CA LEU A 60 15.64 -11.11 -9.17
C LEU A 60 15.02 -12.19 -8.29
N ARG A 61 15.65 -12.49 -7.15
CA ARG A 61 15.11 -13.45 -6.18
C ARG A 61 13.74 -13.01 -5.68
N SER A 62 13.60 -11.74 -5.28
CA SER A 62 12.33 -11.17 -4.80
C SER A 62 11.25 -11.24 -5.88
N PHE A 63 11.60 -10.94 -7.13
CA PHE A 63 10.68 -11.03 -8.27
C PHE A 63 10.23 -12.46 -8.49
N LEU A 64 11.14 -13.43 -8.46
CA LEU A 64 10.81 -14.85 -8.62
C LEU A 64 9.95 -15.37 -7.47
N ASP A 65 10.22 -14.96 -6.22
CA ASP A 65 9.39 -15.31 -5.08
C ASP A 65 7.97 -14.76 -5.21
N VAL A 66 7.81 -13.53 -5.71
CA VAL A 66 6.49 -12.98 -6.02
C VAL A 66 5.87 -13.74 -7.18
N ALA A 67 6.58 -13.98 -8.28
CA ALA A 67 6.02 -14.63 -9.47
C ALA A 67 5.59 -16.09 -9.20
N LEU A 68 6.29 -16.79 -8.30
CA LEU A 68 6.07 -18.21 -7.98
C LEU A 68 5.27 -18.42 -6.69
N ASP A 69 4.73 -17.38 -6.06
CA ASP A 69 4.00 -17.50 -4.79
C ASP A 69 2.85 -18.53 -4.82
N LYS A 70 2.04 -18.56 -5.89
CA LYS A 70 0.96 -19.55 -6.09
C LYS A 70 1.51 -20.93 -6.39
N TRP A 71 2.62 -21.03 -7.11
CA TRP A 71 3.32 -22.29 -7.37
C TRP A 71 3.80 -22.94 -6.07
N ASP A 72 4.27 -22.12 -5.12
CA ASP A 72 4.77 -22.58 -3.83
C ASP A 72 3.66 -22.78 -2.77
N GLY A 73 2.41 -22.40 -3.06
CA GLY A 73 1.37 -22.34 -2.03
C GLY A 73 1.61 -21.26 -0.96
N ARG A 74 2.43 -20.25 -1.26
CA ARG A 74 2.79 -19.11 -0.38
C ARG A 74 2.09 -17.79 -0.76
N TYR A 75 1.06 -17.87 -1.60
CA TYR A 75 0.32 -16.71 -2.09
C TYR A 75 -0.39 -15.98 -0.94
N ASP A 76 -0.03 -14.72 -0.74
CA ASP A 76 -0.60 -13.85 0.28
C ASP A 76 -0.81 -12.43 -0.24
N TYR A 77 -1.26 -11.52 0.63
CA TYR A 77 -1.48 -10.12 0.28
C TYR A 77 -0.20 -9.37 -0.15
N GLN A 78 0.95 -9.67 0.48
CA GLN A 78 2.20 -8.98 0.19
C GLN A 78 2.75 -9.39 -1.18
N SER A 79 2.66 -10.67 -1.51
CA SER A 79 3.05 -11.22 -2.81
C SER A 79 2.03 -10.86 -3.90
N TYR A 80 0.73 -10.82 -3.59
CA TYR A 80 -0.31 -10.35 -4.52
C TYR A 80 -0.07 -8.91 -4.97
N LEU A 81 0.24 -8.02 -4.04
CA LEU A 81 0.54 -6.62 -4.33
C LEU A 81 2.01 -6.37 -4.70
N ALA A 82 2.84 -7.42 -4.74
CA ALA A 82 4.27 -7.34 -5.04
C ALA A 82 5.01 -6.26 -4.24
N LEU A 83 4.65 -6.06 -2.96
CA LEU A 83 5.12 -4.91 -2.17
C LEU A 83 6.64 -4.89 -1.99
N ASN A 84 7.29 -6.05 -2.00
CA ASN A 84 8.75 -6.19 -1.89
C ASN A 84 9.52 -5.75 -3.14
N LEU A 85 8.83 -5.63 -4.28
CA LEU A 85 9.42 -5.13 -5.53
C LEU A 85 9.32 -3.61 -5.64
N LEU A 86 8.48 -2.99 -4.80
CA LEU A 86 8.36 -1.55 -4.69
C LEU A 86 9.31 -1.03 -3.63
N ARG A 87 9.90 0.13 -3.88
CA ARG A 87 10.75 0.86 -2.93
C ARG A 87 9.90 1.52 -1.85
N MET A 88 9.25 0.72 -1.02
CA MET A 88 8.44 1.19 0.10
C MET A 88 9.30 1.97 1.11
N PRO A 89 8.79 3.07 1.69
CA PRO A 89 9.52 3.80 2.73
C PRO A 89 9.73 2.88 3.95
N ARG A 90 10.98 2.48 4.21
CA ARG A 90 11.32 1.54 5.29
C ARG A 90 11.46 2.27 6.63
N THR A 91 10.82 1.72 7.67
CA THR A 91 10.62 2.34 8.99
C THR A 91 11.73 2.08 10.01
N GLU A 92 12.89 1.61 9.56
CA GLU A 92 14.04 1.25 10.42
C GLU A 92 15.14 2.32 10.43
N CYS A 93 14.91 3.46 9.77
CA CYS A 93 15.93 4.52 9.65
C CYS A 93 15.82 5.58 10.76
N ALA A 94 16.97 6.10 11.17
CA ALA A 94 17.12 7.19 12.15
C ALA A 94 16.38 8.47 11.72
N ASP A 95 16.09 9.34 12.71
CA ASP A 95 15.34 10.60 12.55
C ASP A 95 15.86 11.50 11.40
N ASP A 96 17.16 11.42 11.09
CA ASP A 96 17.83 12.25 10.07
C ASP A 96 17.39 12.00 8.62
N ARG A 97 16.63 10.92 8.35
CA ARG A 97 16.16 10.58 6.99
C ARG A 97 14.66 10.79 6.77
N ARG A 98 13.95 11.44 7.70
CA ARG A 98 12.49 11.67 7.60
C ARG A 98 12.07 12.43 6.35
N ILE A 99 12.76 13.53 6.02
CA ILE A 99 12.45 14.35 4.83
C ILE A 99 12.58 13.50 3.55
N GLU A 100 13.64 12.70 3.47
CA GLU A 100 13.87 11.81 2.34
C GLU A 100 12.81 10.72 2.25
N LEU A 101 12.40 10.10 3.36
CA LEU A 101 11.32 9.09 3.37
C LEU A 101 9.97 9.68 2.93
N ARG A 102 9.64 10.91 3.35
CA ARG A 102 8.44 11.63 2.90
C ARG A 102 8.47 11.88 1.40
N ARG A 103 9.61 12.35 0.87
CA ARG A 103 9.82 12.56 -0.56
C ARG A 103 9.71 11.25 -1.34
N GLN A 104 10.34 10.17 -0.87
CA GLN A 104 10.27 8.84 -1.49
C GLN A 104 8.84 8.31 -1.55
N HIS A 105 8.06 8.48 -0.46
CA HIS A 105 6.65 8.15 -0.45
C HIS A 105 5.89 8.92 -1.53
N ASP A 106 6.02 10.25 -1.55
CA ASP A 106 5.25 11.09 -2.48
C ASP A 106 5.60 10.78 -3.94
N GLN A 107 6.86 10.51 -4.25
CA GLN A 107 7.29 10.04 -5.56
C GLN A 107 6.64 8.70 -5.92
N LEU A 108 6.74 7.68 -5.05
CA LEU A 108 6.13 6.38 -5.29
C LEU A 108 4.60 6.49 -5.44
N PHE A 109 3.95 7.30 -4.60
CA PHE A 109 2.52 7.54 -4.67
C PHE A 109 2.12 8.13 -6.03
N LEU A 110 2.81 9.18 -6.48
CA LEU A 110 2.57 9.77 -7.81
C LEU A 110 2.80 8.76 -8.93
N HIS A 111 3.87 7.97 -8.84
CA HIS A 111 4.17 6.94 -9.83
C HIS A 111 3.04 5.92 -9.95
N LEU A 112 2.50 5.44 -8.84
CA LEU A 112 1.41 4.47 -8.81
C LEU A 112 0.10 5.04 -9.39
N ILE A 113 -0.23 6.29 -9.07
CA ILE A 113 -1.46 6.93 -9.57
C ILE A 113 -1.31 7.31 -11.05
N ALA A 114 -0.19 7.88 -11.46
CA ALA A 114 0.10 8.19 -12.86
C ALA A 114 0.09 6.93 -13.73
N ASP A 115 0.66 5.83 -13.23
CA ASP A 115 0.67 4.53 -13.93
C ASP A 115 -0.75 3.95 -14.09
N ALA A 116 -1.61 4.06 -13.07
CA ALA A 116 -3.02 3.67 -13.19
C ALA A 116 -3.78 4.50 -14.24
N LEU A 117 -3.52 5.81 -14.31
CA LEU A 117 -4.15 6.69 -15.31
C LEU A 117 -3.62 6.42 -16.72
N ALA A 118 -2.32 6.12 -16.86
CA ALA A 118 -1.72 5.74 -18.14
C ALA A 118 -2.32 4.45 -18.70
N PHE A 119 -2.61 3.48 -17.83
CA PHE A 119 -3.33 2.27 -18.21
C PHE A 119 -4.74 2.58 -18.74
N GLU A 120 -5.51 3.42 -18.06
CA GLU A 120 -6.85 3.84 -18.52
C GLU A 120 -6.79 4.54 -19.89
N LEU A 121 -5.84 5.48 -20.08
CA LEU A 121 -5.60 6.17 -21.35
C LEU A 121 -5.26 5.19 -22.47
N ALA A 122 -4.35 4.24 -22.22
CA ALA A 122 -3.97 3.25 -23.21
C ALA A 122 -5.12 2.29 -23.55
N ALA A 123 -5.94 1.91 -22.56
CA ALA A 123 -7.09 1.04 -22.77
C ALA A 123 -8.20 1.74 -23.56
N GLU A 124 -8.46 3.02 -23.28
CA GLU A 124 -9.41 3.86 -24.01
C GLU A 124 -8.96 4.07 -25.47
N ALA A 125 -7.68 4.39 -25.69
CA ALA A 125 -7.08 4.52 -27.01
C ALA A 125 -6.87 3.20 -27.75
N ARG A 126 -7.15 2.05 -27.09
CA ARG A 126 -6.91 0.69 -27.61
C ARG A 126 -5.47 0.44 -28.06
N THR A 127 -4.51 1.04 -27.36
CA THR A 127 -3.06 0.84 -27.59
C THR A 127 -2.46 -0.23 -26.67
N THR A 128 -3.27 -0.84 -25.81
CA THR A 128 -2.88 -1.97 -24.96
C THR A 128 -3.93 -3.08 -24.98
N ASP A 129 -3.44 -4.33 -24.94
CA ASP A 129 -4.23 -5.55 -24.75
C ASP A 129 -4.15 -6.08 -23.30
N LEU A 130 -3.55 -5.31 -22.40
CA LEU A 130 -3.47 -5.67 -20.98
C LEU A 130 -4.88 -5.65 -20.35
N LEU A 131 -5.23 -6.74 -19.65
CA LEU A 131 -6.50 -6.89 -18.91
C LEU A 131 -7.75 -6.50 -19.74
N PRO A 132 -7.99 -7.16 -20.88
CA PRO A 132 -8.97 -6.69 -21.86
C PRO A 132 -10.43 -6.94 -21.45
N GLN A 133 -10.68 -7.73 -20.41
CA GLN A 133 -12.04 -8.11 -20.03
C GLN A 133 -12.72 -7.03 -19.18
N GLN A 134 -14.03 -6.86 -19.38
CA GLN A 134 -14.88 -5.98 -18.56
C GLN A 134 -14.39 -4.53 -18.49
N ARG A 135 -13.90 -4.00 -19.62
CA ARG A 135 -13.52 -2.59 -19.74
C ARG A 135 -14.67 -1.68 -19.30
N PRO A 136 -14.39 -0.62 -18.53
CA PRO A 136 -15.40 0.29 -18.06
C PRO A 136 -15.99 1.15 -19.16
N GLU A 137 -17.25 1.55 -18.98
CA GLU A 137 -17.93 2.53 -19.83
C GLU A 137 -17.16 3.87 -19.85
N PRO A 138 -17.14 4.62 -20.97
CA PRO A 138 -16.36 5.85 -21.11
C PRO A 138 -16.60 6.88 -20.00
N ALA A 139 -17.84 7.04 -19.55
CA ALA A 139 -18.17 7.97 -18.45
C ALA A 139 -17.46 7.61 -17.12
N ARG A 140 -17.25 6.32 -16.87
CA ARG A 140 -16.53 5.83 -15.69
C ARG A 140 -15.02 6.07 -15.83
N VAL A 141 -14.46 5.86 -17.01
CA VAL A 141 -13.06 6.19 -17.33
C VAL A 141 -12.78 7.68 -17.12
N VAL A 142 -13.63 8.55 -17.67
CA VAL A 142 -13.56 10.01 -17.47
C VAL A 142 -13.65 10.40 -15.99
N LYS A 143 -14.47 9.70 -15.20
CA LYS A 143 -14.52 9.89 -13.75
C LYS A 143 -13.20 9.48 -13.08
N ARG A 144 -12.57 8.38 -13.50
CA ARG A 144 -11.27 7.93 -12.98
C ARG A 144 -10.15 8.92 -13.26
N TYR A 145 -10.12 9.55 -14.44
CA TYR A 145 -9.18 10.63 -14.74
C TYR A 145 -9.24 11.76 -13.71
N ARG A 146 -10.45 12.31 -13.48
CA ARG A 146 -10.65 13.40 -12.50
C ARG A 146 -10.26 12.98 -11.08
N LEU A 147 -10.63 11.76 -10.68
CA LEU A 147 -10.34 11.26 -9.34
C LEU A 147 -8.84 10.97 -9.12
N GLY A 148 -8.14 10.46 -10.13
CA GLY A 148 -6.70 10.20 -10.07
C GLY A 148 -5.89 11.48 -10.01
N VAL A 149 -6.21 12.47 -10.85
CA VAL A 149 -5.57 13.79 -10.79
C VAL A 149 -5.80 14.44 -9.42
N ARG A 150 -7.03 14.36 -8.90
CA ARG A 150 -7.33 14.85 -7.54
C ARG A 150 -6.54 14.11 -6.45
N ALA A 151 -6.36 12.80 -6.58
CA ALA A 151 -5.60 12.00 -5.63
C ALA A 151 -4.10 12.34 -5.65
N ALA A 152 -3.54 12.68 -6.82
CA ALA A 152 -2.15 13.04 -7.00
C ALA A 152 -1.80 14.45 -6.47
N ALA A 153 -2.76 15.39 -6.52
CA ALA A 153 -2.53 16.80 -6.22
C ALA A 153 -1.81 17.10 -4.88
N PRO A 154 -2.15 16.46 -3.74
CA PRO A 154 -1.44 16.73 -2.49
C PRO A 154 0.04 16.31 -2.51
N ALA A 155 0.38 15.21 -3.20
CA ALA A 155 1.75 14.74 -3.31
C ALA A 155 2.59 15.64 -4.24
N LEU A 156 1.99 16.12 -5.35
CA LEU A 156 2.62 17.14 -6.20
C LEU A 156 2.99 18.39 -5.41
N ALA A 157 2.05 18.91 -4.62
CA ALA A 157 2.26 20.11 -3.82
C ALA A 157 3.40 19.93 -2.79
N ARG A 158 3.48 18.77 -2.12
CA ARG A 158 4.57 18.47 -1.16
C ARG A 158 5.93 18.30 -1.83
N LEU A 159 5.97 17.84 -3.08
CA LEU A 159 7.20 17.75 -3.87
C LEU A 159 7.63 19.09 -4.47
N GLY A 160 6.84 20.16 -4.28
CA GLY A 160 7.09 21.47 -4.89
C GLY A 160 6.90 21.46 -6.41
N GLN A 161 6.20 20.47 -6.95
CA GLN A 161 5.88 20.40 -8.37
C GLN A 161 4.67 21.29 -8.67
N PRO A 162 4.63 21.94 -9.85
CA PRO A 162 3.49 22.75 -10.24
C PRO A 162 2.23 21.89 -10.29
N ALA A 163 1.08 22.52 -9.99
CA ALA A 163 -0.20 21.87 -10.23
C ALA A 163 -0.31 21.47 -11.71
N VAL A 164 -0.91 20.31 -11.97
CA VAL A 164 -1.16 19.86 -13.34
C VAL A 164 -2.05 20.89 -14.03
N VAL A 165 -1.69 21.27 -15.25
CA VAL A 165 -2.49 22.19 -16.06
C VAL A 165 -3.88 21.57 -16.25
N ASP A 166 -4.90 22.29 -15.81
CA ASP A 166 -6.28 21.85 -15.99
C ASP A 166 -6.66 22.05 -17.46
N HIS A 167 -7.08 20.98 -18.10
CA HIS A 167 -7.49 20.97 -19.50
C HIS A 167 -9.00 20.78 -19.55
N PRO A 168 -9.71 21.35 -20.54
CA PRO A 168 -11.15 21.12 -20.71
C PRO A 168 -11.51 19.63 -20.82
N GLU A 169 -10.60 18.83 -21.38
CA GLU A 169 -10.72 17.39 -21.50
C GLU A 169 -9.98 16.66 -20.36
N PRO A 170 -10.68 15.88 -19.50
CA PRO A 170 -10.05 15.19 -18.38
C PRO A 170 -8.95 14.20 -18.77
N ALA A 171 -9.05 13.59 -19.95
CA ALA A 171 -8.01 12.70 -20.48
C ALA A 171 -6.70 13.44 -20.74
N ALA A 172 -6.77 14.68 -21.24
CA ALA A 172 -5.59 15.52 -21.46
C ALA A 172 -4.90 15.89 -20.14
N THR A 173 -5.65 16.24 -19.09
CA THR A 173 -5.09 16.48 -17.75
C THR A 173 -4.44 15.22 -17.16
N ALA A 174 -5.07 14.05 -17.30
CA ALA A 174 -4.48 12.79 -16.87
C ALA A 174 -3.18 12.46 -17.63
N ALA A 175 -3.16 12.70 -18.94
CA ALA A 175 -1.97 12.52 -19.78
C ALA A 175 -0.85 13.49 -19.40
N ALA A 176 -1.16 14.76 -19.11
CA ALA A 176 -0.21 15.76 -18.66
C ALA A 176 0.42 15.38 -17.31
N LEU A 177 -0.38 14.90 -16.35
CA LEU A 177 0.11 14.36 -15.08
C LEU A 177 1.05 13.17 -15.30
N HIS A 178 0.66 12.22 -16.14
CA HIS A 178 1.52 11.07 -16.44
C HIS A 178 2.84 11.49 -17.08
N ALA A 179 2.79 12.40 -18.06
CA ALA A 179 3.98 12.91 -18.73
C ALA A 179 4.95 13.61 -17.76
N SER A 180 4.46 14.45 -16.85
CA SER A 180 5.32 15.13 -15.86
C SER A 180 5.99 14.14 -14.92
N VAL A 181 5.27 13.08 -14.53
CA VAL A 181 5.78 12.06 -13.63
C VAL A 181 6.84 11.18 -14.32
N VAL A 182 6.59 10.74 -15.56
CA VAL A 182 7.51 9.85 -16.29
C VAL A 182 8.86 10.51 -16.61
N VAL A 183 8.88 11.82 -16.87
CA VAL A 183 10.12 12.56 -17.13
C VAL A 183 11.10 12.46 -15.95
N GLU A 184 10.59 12.47 -14.72
CA GLU A 184 11.41 12.37 -13.51
C GLU A 184 11.71 10.92 -13.09
N GLN A 185 11.12 9.91 -13.75
CA GLN A 185 11.27 8.50 -13.38
C GLN A 185 12.59 7.90 -13.86
N SER A 186 13.39 7.42 -12.90
CA SER A 186 14.58 6.60 -13.18
C SER A 186 14.21 5.27 -13.85
N ALA A 187 15.18 4.66 -14.56
CA ALA A 187 15.00 3.34 -15.16
C ALA A 187 14.64 2.25 -14.12
N ALA A 188 15.20 2.36 -12.91
CA ALA A 188 14.87 1.46 -11.81
C ALA A 188 13.40 1.60 -11.39
N GLN A 189 12.89 2.81 -11.20
CA GLN A 189 11.48 3.04 -10.83
C GLN A 189 10.52 2.53 -11.91
N ARG A 190 10.83 2.76 -13.20
CA ARG A 190 10.03 2.22 -14.31
C ARG A 190 9.98 0.69 -14.30
N ARG A 191 11.12 0.04 -14.05
CA ARG A 191 11.19 -1.42 -13.91
C ARG A 191 10.40 -1.90 -12.71
N ASP A 192 10.53 -1.26 -11.54
CA ASP A 192 9.86 -1.64 -10.30
C ASP A 192 8.32 -1.56 -10.45
N LEU A 193 7.80 -0.55 -11.17
CA LEU A 193 6.37 -0.46 -11.54
C LEU A 193 5.94 -1.58 -12.48
N LEU A 194 6.74 -1.87 -13.52
CA LEU A 194 6.46 -2.94 -14.47
C LEU A 194 6.36 -4.30 -13.78
N ILE A 195 7.36 -4.65 -12.96
CA ILE A 195 7.46 -5.99 -12.36
C ILE A 195 6.52 -6.20 -11.17
N SER A 196 5.96 -5.13 -10.61
CA SER A 196 4.96 -5.18 -9.54
C SER A 196 3.52 -5.34 -10.02
N MET A 197 3.29 -5.41 -11.34
CA MET A 197 1.97 -5.59 -11.94
C MET A 197 1.80 -7.00 -12.51
N LEU A 198 1.50 -7.95 -11.61
CA LEU A 198 1.26 -9.37 -11.90
C LEU A 198 -0.18 -9.76 -11.52
N PRO A 199 -1.18 -9.29 -12.28
CA PRO A 199 -2.60 -9.52 -11.99
C PRO A 199 -2.92 -11.03 -11.96
N VAL A 200 -3.85 -11.44 -11.09
CA VAL A 200 -4.24 -12.86 -10.99
C VAL A 200 -5.09 -13.31 -12.16
N TYR A 201 -5.80 -12.39 -12.80
CA TYR A 201 -6.66 -12.68 -13.94
C TYR A 201 -6.59 -11.58 -15.02
N LEU A 202 -7.55 -11.55 -15.93
CA LEU A 202 -7.55 -10.70 -17.14
C LEU A 202 -8.60 -9.57 -17.12
N VAL A 203 -9.04 -9.17 -15.92
CA VAL A 203 -10.11 -8.20 -15.70
C VAL A 203 -9.54 -6.78 -15.53
N HIS A 204 -10.04 -5.83 -16.31
CA HIS A 204 -9.55 -4.44 -16.39
C HIS A 204 -9.35 -3.76 -15.03
N ASP A 205 -10.35 -3.88 -14.17
CA ASP A 205 -10.39 -3.21 -12.87
C ASP A 205 -9.38 -3.74 -11.85
N GLU A 206 -8.75 -4.89 -12.11
CA GLU A 206 -7.70 -5.43 -11.24
C GLU A 206 -6.47 -4.51 -11.22
N TYR A 207 -6.16 -3.81 -12.33
CA TYR A 207 -5.04 -2.88 -12.40
C TYR A 207 -5.18 -1.75 -11.38
N LEU A 208 -6.32 -1.05 -11.42
CA LEU A 208 -6.61 0.05 -10.52
C LEU A 208 -6.68 -0.45 -9.07
N PHE A 209 -7.27 -1.63 -8.85
CA PHE A 209 -7.34 -2.24 -7.52
C PHE A 209 -5.94 -2.43 -6.92
N ILE A 210 -5.01 -3.04 -7.66
CA ILE A 210 -3.62 -3.26 -7.22
C ILE A 210 -2.91 -1.92 -6.94
N ARG A 211 -2.97 -0.95 -7.88
CA ARG A 211 -2.28 0.34 -7.72
C ARG A 211 -2.79 1.15 -6.54
N VAL A 212 -4.11 1.18 -6.31
CA VAL A 212 -4.67 1.88 -5.16
C VAL A 212 -4.27 1.22 -3.84
N LEU A 213 -4.23 -0.12 -3.77
CA LEU A 213 -3.77 -0.82 -2.56
C LEU A 213 -2.27 -0.61 -2.32
N GLN A 214 -1.43 -0.65 -3.36
CA GLN A 214 -0.01 -0.31 -3.25
C GLN A 214 0.20 1.12 -2.72
N ALA A 215 -0.63 2.08 -3.15
CA ALA A 215 -0.58 3.45 -2.65
C ALA A 215 -1.01 3.57 -1.18
N TYR A 216 -2.03 2.82 -0.74
CA TYR A 216 -2.36 2.75 0.68
C TYR A 216 -1.24 2.10 1.51
N GLU A 217 -0.61 1.03 1.01
CA GLU A 217 0.49 0.37 1.71
C GLU A 217 1.72 1.27 1.84
N SER A 218 2.05 2.07 0.83
CA SER A 218 3.13 3.06 0.94
C SER A 218 2.80 4.14 1.95
N THR A 219 1.55 4.62 1.98
CA THR A 219 1.06 5.58 2.98
C THR A 219 1.13 5.00 4.39
N PHE A 220 0.68 3.76 4.62
CA PHE A 220 0.78 3.13 5.94
C PHE A 220 2.22 2.88 6.37
N ALA A 221 3.11 2.55 5.43
CA ALA A 221 4.52 2.38 5.74
C ALA A 221 5.14 3.70 6.24
N LEU A 222 4.86 4.83 5.57
CA LEU A 222 5.31 6.14 6.04
C LEU A 222 4.68 6.53 7.38
N LEU A 223 3.37 6.30 7.55
CA LEU A 223 2.67 6.54 8.83
C LEU A 223 3.33 5.78 9.97
N ALA A 224 3.63 4.50 9.80
CA ALA A 224 4.31 3.71 10.82
C ALA A 224 5.70 4.26 11.17
N GLY A 225 6.42 4.87 10.21
CA GLY A 225 7.67 5.58 10.47
C GLY A 225 7.47 6.82 11.34
N GLU A 226 6.52 7.68 10.97
CA GLU A 226 6.19 8.91 11.72
C GLU A 226 5.70 8.61 13.14
N LEU A 227 4.87 7.57 13.33
CA LEU A 227 4.41 7.17 14.65
C LEU A 227 5.55 6.61 15.50
N ARG A 228 6.50 5.89 14.91
CA ARG A 228 7.69 5.41 15.64
C ARG A 228 8.57 6.58 16.10
N THR A 229 8.81 7.58 15.25
CA THR A 229 9.50 8.81 15.65
C THR A 229 8.74 9.54 16.76
N ALA A 230 7.40 9.59 16.69
CA ALA A 230 6.59 10.19 17.75
C ALA A 230 6.77 9.47 19.11
N VAL A 231 6.82 8.13 19.11
CA VAL A 231 7.11 7.33 20.32
C VAL A 231 8.48 7.68 20.89
N GLY A 232 9.52 7.75 20.04
CA GLY A 232 10.87 8.14 20.47
C GLY A 232 10.89 9.54 21.07
N ALA A 233 10.31 10.53 20.38
CA ALA A 233 10.23 11.90 20.86
C ALA A 233 9.47 12.04 22.19
N LEU A 234 8.38 11.31 22.39
CA LEU A 234 7.67 11.28 23.69
C LEU A 234 8.53 10.66 24.79
N SER A 235 9.23 9.58 24.48
CA SER A 235 10.12 8.89 25.43
C SER A 235 11.28 9.80 25.88
N ASP A 236 11.75 10.68 24.99
CA ASP A 236 12.80 11.67 25.26
C ASP A 236 12.27 12.97 25.91
N GLY A 237 10.96 13.07 26.22
CA GLY A 237 10.37 14.29 26.76
C GLY A 237 10.35 15.46 25.78
N ARG A 238 10.27 15.20 24.47
CA ARG A 238 10.22 16.19 23.39
C ARG A 238 8.80 16.29 22.79
N PRO A 239 7.88 17.03 23.42
CA PRO A 239 6.47 17.07 23.01
C PRO A 239 6.23 17.68 21.63
N GLN A 240 6.94 18.76 21.29
CA GLN A 240 6.72 19.44 20.01
C GLN A 240 7.07 18.54 18.80
N PRO A 241 8.24 17.88 18.74
CA PRO A 241 8.51 16.91 17.67
C PRO A 241 7.49 15.78 17.57
N ALA A 242 7.00 15.25 18.69
CA ALA A 242 5.96 14.22 18.67
C ALA A 242 4.62 14.75 18.12
N ALA A 243 4.22 15.96 18.52
CA ALA A 243 3.05 16.64 18.00
C ALA A 243 3.14 16.89 16.48
N ASP A 244 4.32 17.27 15.97
CA ASP A 244 4.56 17.48 14.54
C ASP A 244 4.46 16.17 13.73
N CYS A 245 4.95 15.06 14.28
CA CYS A 245 4.78 13.73 13.68
C CYS A 245 3.30 13.34 13.57
N LEU A 246 2.54 13.52 14.65
CA LEU A 246 1.10 13.22 14.70
C LEU A 246 0.30 14.09 13.73
N ALA A 247 0.61 15.39 13.66
CA ALA A 247 -0.02 16.32 12.72
C ALA A 247 0.27 15.92 11.26
N TYR A 248 1.52 15.60 10.94
CA TYR A 248 1.89 15.13 9.60
C TYR A 248 1.21 13.80 9.26
N ALA A 249 1.17 12.85 10.19
CA ALA A 249 0.51 11.55 10.01
C ALA A 249 -1.00 11.72 9.72
N ARG A 250 -1.68 12.63 10.44
CA ARG A 250 -3.07 12.99 10.17
C ARG A 250 -3.24 13.56 8.76
N ASP A 251 -2.40 14.53 8.38
CA ASP A 251 -2.50 15.20 7.08
C ASP A 251 -2.22 14.24 5.92
N LEU A 252 -1.25 13.35 6.09
CA LEU A 252 -0.95 12.30 5.12
C LEU A 252 -2.14 11.36 4.91
N LEU A 253 -2.78 10.91 5.99
CA LEU A 253 -3.94 10.02 5.90
C LEU A 253 -5.14 10.72 5.23
N ASN A 254 -5.38 11.99 5.56
CA ASN A 254 -6.42 12.81 4.94
C ASN A 254 -6.14 13.04 3.44
N ALA A 255 -4.88 13.28 3.07
CA ALA A 255 -4.45 13.45 1.69
C ALA A 255 -4.68 12.17 0.85
N ALA A 256 -4.63 10.99 1.48
CA ALA A 256 -4.92 9.70 0.83
C ALA A 256 -6.43 9.40 0.70
N ALA A 257 -7.33 10.20 1.30
CA ALA A 257 -8.77 9.95 1.25
C ALA A 257 -9.37 9.85 -0.18
N PRO A 258 -8.91 10.61 -1.20
CA PRO A 258 -9.39 10.46 -2.57
C PRO A 258 -9.17 9.07 -3.18
N LEU A 259 -8.22 8.27 -2.68
CA LEU A 259 -8.04 6.88 -3.11
C LEU A 259 -9.29 6.02 -2.90
N PHE A 260 -10.08 6.31 -1.86
CA PHE A 260 -11.37 5.63 -1.66
C PHE A 260 -12.38 5.96 -2.77
N SER A 261 -12.32 7.17 -3.35
CA SER A 261 -13.19 7.51 -4.47
C SER A 261 -12.79 6.76 -5.74
N LEU A 262 -11.48 6.58 -5.99
CA LEU A 262 -10.98 5.72 -7.07
C LEU A 262 -11.40 4.26 -6.84
N MET A 263 -11.19 3.73 -5.65
CA MET A 263 -11.61 2.38 -5.26
C MET A 263 -13.13 2.18 -5.44
N ALA A 264 -13.94 3.18 -5.07
CA ALA A 264 -15.39 3.14 -5.24
C ALA A 264 -15.86 3.24 -6.71
N SER A 265 -14.94 3.53 -7.64
CA SER A 265 -15.20 3.51 -9.09
C SER A 265 -15.04 2.12 -9.72
N LEU A 266 -14.56 1.13 -8.98
CA LEU A 266 -14.53 -0.25 -9.45
C LEU A 266 -15.95 -0.77 -9.73
N GLN A 267 -16.07 -1.63 -10.72
CA GLN A 267 -17.26 -2.41 -11.03
C GLN A 267 -17.35 -3.57 -10.05
N GLU A 268 -18.54 -3.79 -9.50
CA GLU A 268 -18.76 -4.88 -8.54
C GLU A 268 -18.60 -6.24 -9.23
N GLU A 269 -19.06 -6.36 -10.47
CA GLU A 269 -18.91 -7.56 -11.31
C GLU A 269 -17.45 -7.85 -11.59
N SER A 270 -16.66 -6.82 -11.88
CA SER A 270 -15.22 -6.96 -12.13
C SER A 270 -14.47 -7.39 -10.88
N PHE A 271 -14.76 -6.75 -9.74
CA PHE A 271 -14.21 -7.16 -8.46
C PHE A 271 -14.56 -8.61 -8.14
N ARG A 272 -15.80 -9.04 -8.34
CA ARG A 272 -16.22 -10.44 -8.13
C ARG A 272 -15.47 -11.40 -9.05
N ALA A 273 -15.22 -11.03 -10.30
CA ALA A 273 -14.60 -11.88 -11.29
C ALA A 273 -13.15 -12.24 -10.93
N PHE A 274 -12.30 -11.26 -10.61
CA PHE A 274 -10.90 -11.56 -10.28
C PHE A 274 -10.71 -12.05 -8.84
N ARG A 275 -11.59 -11.65 -7.90
CA ARG A 275 -11.50 -12.04 -6.48
C ARG A 275 -11.53 -13.56 -6.25
N VAL A 276 -12.16 -14.32 -7.14
CA VAL A 276 -12.14 -15.80 -7.08
C VAL A 276 -10.70 -16.34 -7.08
N TYR A 277 -9.76 -15.63 -7.71
CA TYR A 277 -8.36 -16.04 -7.81
C TYR A 277 -7.44 -15.40 -6.76
N THR A 278 -7.99 -14.59 -5.85
CA THR A 278 -7.23 -13.95 -4.76
C THR A 278 -7.43 -14.66 -3.41
N GLU A 279 -7.95 -15.89 -3.40
CA GLU A 279 -8.01 -16.69 -2.17
C GLU A 279 -6.62 -16.82 -1.53
N GLY A 280 -6.55 -16.66 -0.20
CA GLY A 280 -5.29 -16.61 0.54
C GLY A 280 -4.66 -15.21 0.66
N ALA A 281 -5.04 -14.27 -0.22
CA ALA A 281 -4.60 -12.87 -0.15
C ALA A 281 -5.71 -11.95 0.37
N SER A 282 -5.41 -11.17 1.41
CA SER A 282 -6.36 -10.25 2.01
C SER A 282 -5.69 -9.08 2.72
N ALA A 283 -6.32 -7.90 2.66
CA ALA A 283 -5.87 -6.72 3.40
C ALA A 283 -5.74 -6.94 4.92
N ILE A 284 -6.37 -7.99 5.46
CA ILE A 284 -6.14 -8.41 6.86
C ILE A 284 -4.69 -8.82 7.13
N GLN A 285 -3.88 -9.08 6.10
CA GLN A 285 -2.45 -9.41 6.14
C GLN A 285 -1.54 -8.18 5.91
N SER A 286 -2.11 -6.97 5.71
CA SER A 286 -1.34 -5.71 5.62
C SER A 286 -0.41 -5.45 6.83
N ARG A 287 0.87 -5.73 6.66
CA ARG A 287 1.91 -5.48 7.67
C ARG A 287 1.96 -4.03 8.12
N SER A 288 2.01 -3.09 7.17
CA SER A 288 2.14 -1.66 7.46
C SER A 288 0.97 -1.13 8.29
N TYR A 289 -0.25 -1.60 8.01
CA TYR A 289 -1.42 -1.25 8.82
C TYR A 289 -1.33 -1.76 10.27
N LYS A 290 -0.84 -3.00 10.47
CA LYS A 290 -0.67 -3.55 11.84
C LYS A 290 0.43 -2.84 12.61
N LEU A 291 1.48 -2.36 11.93
CA LEU A 291 2.47 -1.47 12.54
C LEU A 291 1.82 -0.16 12.99
N VAL A 292 1.02 0.49 12.14
CA VAL A 292 0.28 1.71 12.52
C VAL A 292 -0.60 1.45 13.75
N GLU A 293 -1.40 0.37 13.73
CA GLU A 293 -2.31 0.03 14.83
C GLU A 293 -1.54 -0.20 16.15
N SER A 294 -0.50 -1.04 16.14
CA SER A 294 0.29 -1.38 17.32
C SER A 294 1.13 -0.20 17.87
N LEU A 295 1.52 0.75 17.02
CA LEU A 295 2.24 1.95 17.43
C LEU A 295 1.31 3.00 18.05
N CYS A 296 0.02 3.02 17.70
CA CYS A 296 -0.94 3.91 18.36
C CYS A 296 -1.15 3.47 19.83
N ARG A 297 -1.53 2.20 20.00
CA ARG A 297 -1.84 1.59 21.29
C ARG A 297 -1.45 0.13 21.27
N SER A 298 -0.91 -0.38 22.39
CA SER A 298 -0.69 -1.80 22.57
C SER A 298 -2.02 -2.56 22.41
N PRO A 299 -2.12 -3.47 21.43
CA PRO A 299 -3.34 -4.24 21.22
C PRO A 299 -3.61 -5.17 22.41
N GLU A 300 -4.90 -5.34 22.74
CA GLU A 300 -5.34 -6.31 23.76
C GLU A 300 -5.02 -7.74 23.35
N GLU A 301 -4.95 -8.66 24.32
CA GLU A 301 -4.58 -10.06 24.09
C GLU A 301 -5.48 -10.73 23.04
N ALA A 302 -6.79 -10.54 23.13
CA ALA A 302 -7.75 -11.07 22.14
C ALA A 302 -7.49 -10.51 20.72
N ARG A 303 -7.04 -9.25 20.61
CA ARG A 303 -6.67 -8.63 19.33
C ARG A 303 -5.37 -9.22 18.79
N LEU A 304 -4.35 -9.41 19.63
CA LEU A 304 -3.08 -10.06 19.26
C LEU A 304 -3.25 -11.54 18.87
N ALA A 305 -4.26 -12.22 19.45
CA ALA A 305 -4.62 -13.58 19.11
C ALA A 305 -5.49 -13.68 17.84
N SER A 306 -5.96 -12.56 17.28
CA SER A 306 -6.80 -12.58 16.09
C SER A 306 -6.04 -12.95 14.81
N ALA A 307 -6.75 -13.45 13.79
CA ALA A 307 -6.21 -13.76 12.47
C ALA A 307 -5.40 -12.60 11.86
N ALA A 308 -5.74 -11.36 12.19
CA ALA A 308 -5.02 -10.18 11.71
C ALA A 308 -3.57 -10.11 12.20
N TYR A 309 -3.30 -10.36 13.48
CA TYR A 309 -1.93 -10.36 14.00
C TYR A 309 -1.23 -11.70 13.80
N GLN A 310 -1.96 -12.82 13.76
CA GLN A 310 -1.38 -14.11 13.39
C GLN A 310 -0.80 -14.10 11.97
N SER A 311 -1.40 -13.31 11.07
CA SER A 311 -0.91 -13.18 9.70
C SER A 311 0.33 -12.29 9.53
N VAL A 312 0.77 -11.59 10.59
CA VAL A 312 1.97 -10.75 10.61
C VAL A 312 2.79 -11.05 11.87
N PRO A 313 3.35 -12.27 11.96
CA PRO A 313 3.96 -12.76 13.19
C PRO A 313 5.09 -11.85 13.68
N GLU A 314 5.83 -11.20 12.78
CA GLU A 314 6.92 -10.33 13.18
C GLU A 314 6.43 -9.03 13.85
N VAL A 315 5.26 -8.49 13.48
CA VAL A 315 4.65 -7.36 14.21
C VAL A 315 4.16 -7.83 15.58
N ARG A 316 3.51 -9.00 15.62
CA ARG A 316 2.99 -9.58 16.86
C ARG A 316 4.13 -9.82 17.86
N ASP A 317 5.24 -10.39 17.42
CA ASP A 317 6.42 -10.67 18.25
C ASP A 317 7.05 -9.38 18.79
N ARG A 318 7.07 -8.31 18.00
CA ARG A 318 7.52 -6.99 18.48
C ARG A 318 6.65 -6.45 19.60
N VAL A 319 5.33 -6.58 19.49
CA VAL A 319 4.41 -6.18 20.57
C VAL A 319 4.65 -7.01 21.82
N LEU A 320 4.76 -8.34 21.68
CA LEU A 320 5.04 -9.25 22.79
C LEU A 320 6.40 -8.99 23.45
N ALA A 321 7.39 -8.54 22.67
CA ALA A 321 8.70 -8.12 23.14
C ALA A 321 8.71 -6.71 23.79
N GLY A 322 7.55 -6.08 23.98
CA GLY A 322 7.43 -4.81 24.69
C GLY A 322 7.62 -3.57 23.82
N GLN A 323 7.28 -3.61 22.53
CA GLN A 323 7.22 -2.40 21.70
C GLN A 323 6.37 -1.31 22.37
N SER A 324 7.00 -0.17 22.65
CA SER A 324 6.30 1.01 23.18
C SER A 324 5.36 1.62 22.15
N SER A 325 4.15 1.99 22.58
CA SER A 325 3.16 2.70 21.78
C SER A 325 3.11 4.20 22.14
N ILE A 326 2.49 5.01 21.29
CA ILE A 326 2.28 6.45 21.54
C ILE A 326 1.51 6.66 22.84
N GLU A 327 0.44 5.90 23.05
CA GLU A 327 -0.34 5.97 24.29
C GLU A 327 0.50 5.67 25.54
N GLN A 328 1.37 4.65 25.49
CA GLN A 328 2.24 4.29 26.62
C GLN A 328 3.30 5.36 26.86
N ALA A 329 3.99 5.81 25.81
CA ALA A 329 5.01 6.85 25.90
C ALA A 329 4.43 8.17 26.41
N TYR A 330 3.23 8.55 25.93
CA TYR A 330 2.52 9.73 26.40
C TYR A 330 2.15 9.64 27.89
N ARG A 331 1.57 8.51 28.33
CA ARG A 331 1.26 8.29 29.76
C ARG A 331 2.50 8.35 30.64
N ALA A 332 3.58 7.70 30.22
CA ALA A 332 4.85 7.70 30.97
C ALA A 332 5.42 9.13 31.09
N ALA A 333 5.40 9.90 30.00
CA ALA A 333 5.85 11.30 29.99
C ALA A 333 4.97 12.22 30.87
N CYS A 334 3.66 11.97 30.93
CA CYS A 334 2.77 12.66 31.87
C CYS A 334 3.07 12.31 33.33
N GLN A 335 3.34 11.03 33.63
CA GLN A 335 3.62 10.53 34.97
C GLN A 335 4.98 10.97 35.52
N SER A 336 6.00 11.06 34.65
CA SER A 336 7.33 11.56 35.03
C SER A 336 7.36 13.07 35.29
N GLY A 337 6.30 13.79 34.93
CA GLY A 337 6.23 15.24 35.04
C GLY A 337 7.02 15.99 33.97
N CYS A 338 7.57 15.29 32.96
CA CYS A 338 8.36 15.93 31.90
C CYS A 338 7.53 16.74 30.89
N LEU A 339 6.19 16.61 30.93
CA LEU A 339 5.26 17.37 30.10
C LEU A 339 4.54 18.44 30.92
N GLY A 340 4.71 19.71 30.53
CA GLY A 340 3.94 20.83 31.07
C GLY A 340 2.47 20.79 30.62
N GLU A 341 1.63 21.63 31.22
CA GLU A 341 0.19 21.65 30.89
C GLU A 341 -0.07 22.03 29.42
N ALA A 342 0.72 22.96 28.87
CA ALA A 342 0.63 23.34 27.46
C ALA A 342 1.00 22.18 26.52
N ASP A 343 2.05 21.43 26.86
CA ASP A 343 2.50 20.27 26.09
C ASP A 343 1.44 19.17 26.05
N ARG A 344 0.81 18.89 27.20
CA ARG A 344 -0.28 17.91 27.30
C ARG A 344 -1.47 18.31 26.44
N ARG A 345 -1.91 19.58 26.51
CA ARG A 345 -3.02 20.08 25.66
C ARG A 345 -2.70 19.96 24.17
N LEU A 346 -1.47 20.28 23.77
CA LEU A 346 -1.02 20.13 22.39
C LEU A 346 -1.08 18.66 21.94
N LEU A 347 -0.49 17.75 22.73
CA LEU A 347 -0.45 16.33 22.41
C LEU A 347 -1.82 15.68 22.41
N ASP A 348 -2.68 15.97 23.39
CA ASP A 348 -4.07 15.50 23.42
C ASP A 348 -4.83 15.91 22.16
N THR A 349 -4.65 17.16 21.71
CA THR A 349 -5.24 17.68 20.47
C THR A 349 -4.75 16.89 19.26
N ARG A 350 -3.43 16.72 19.10
CA ARG A 350 -2.86 16.01 17.94
C ARG A 350 -3.19 14.52 17.94
N MET A 351 -3.20 13.87 19.09
CA MET A 351 -3.65 12.48 19.23
C MET A 351 -5.13 12.34 18.87
N GLY A 352 -6.00 13.25 19.33
CA GLY A 352 -7.43 13.24 19.01
C GLY A 352 -7.73 13.48 17.52
N GLU A 353 -7.03 14.41 16.88
CA GLU A 353 -7.16 14.68 15.45
C GLU A 353 -6.71 13.48 14.59
N PHE A 354 -5.56 12.87 14.92
CA PHE A 354 -5.07 11.68 14.23
C PHE A 354 -6.02 10.49 14.43
N ALA A 355 -6.48 10.26 15.66
CA ALA A 355 -7.46 9.22 15.95
C ALA A 355 -8.74 9.39 15.13
N SER A 356 -9.26 10.61 15.03
CA SER A 356 -10.45 10.91 14.23
C SER A 356 -10.23 10.59 12.75
N ALA A 357 -9.09 10.98 12.18
CA ALA A 357 -8.75 10.68 10.79
C ALA A 357 -8.66 9.15 10.53
N LEU A 358 -8.03 8.40 11.42
CA LEU A 358 -7.90 6.94 11.30
C LEU A 358 -9.24 6.21 11.48
N MET A 359 -10.09 6.68 12.39
CA MET A 359 -11.45 6.16 12.55
C MET A 359 -12.32 6.44 11.31
N GLN A 360 -12.23 7.64 10.74
CA GLN A 360 -12.91 7.98 9.49
C GLN A 360 -12.41 7.11 8.32
N TRP A 361 -11.11 6.84 8.25
CA TRP A 361 -10.54 5.91 7.26
C TRP A 361 -11.13 4.50 7.43
N ARG A 362 -11.15 3.96 8.66
CA ARG A 362 -11.74 2.64 8.97
C ARG A 362 -13.21 2.56 8.58
N GLN A 363 -13.99 3.61 8.88
CA GLN A 363 -15.41 3.69 8.54
C GLN A 363 -15.63 3.72 7.01
N THR A 364 -14.82 4.49 6.29
CA THR A 364 -14.91 4.59 4.83
C THR A 364 -14.53 3.27 4.15
N HIS A 365 -13.46 2.64 4.62
CA HIS A 365 -13.06 1.30 4.19
C HIS A 365 -14.18 0.28 4.41
N TYR A 366 -14.80 0.25 5.60
CA TYR A 366 -15.94 -0.62 5.88
C TYR A 366 -17.09 -0.40 4.90
N ARG A 367 -17.47 0.86 4.62
CA ARG A 367 -18.57 1.16 3.69
C ARG A 367 -18.30 0.66 2.28
N ILE A 368 -17.06 0.81 1.79
CA ILE A 368 -16.66 0.29 0.47
C ILE A 368 -16.67 -1.23 0.49
N ALA A 369 -16.14 -1.86 1.54
CA ALA A 369 -16.14 -3.31 1.67
C ALA A 369 -17.57 -3.88 1.66
N VAL A 370 -18.51 -3.29 2.41
CA VAL A 370 -19.92 -3.71 2.39
C VAL A 370 -20.52 -3.61 0.99
N ARG A 371 -20.26 -2.50 0.28
CA ARG A 371 -20.74 -2.34 -1.10
C ARG A 371 -20.16 -3.42 -2.02
N MET A 372 -18.85 -3.63 -1.99
CA MET A 372 -18.16 -4.56 -2.90
C MET A 372 -18.44 -6.05 -2.58
N LEU A 373 -18.63 -6.38 -1.31
CA LEU A 373 -18.82 -7.76 -0.83
C LEU A 373 -20.29 -8.18 -0.72
N GLY A 374 -21.20 -7.22 -0.53
CA GLY A 374 -22.57 -7.52 -0.11
C GLY A 374 -22.58 -8.30 1.20
N THR A 375 -23.27 -9.44 1.22
CA THR A 375 -23.42 -10.36 2.37
C THR A 375 -22.35 -11.47 2.45
N ARG A 376 -21.32 -11.45 1.60
CA ARG A 376 -20.33 -12.54 1.48
C ARG A 376 -19.11 -12.36 2.39
N SER A 377 -18.47 -13.48 2.75
CA SER A 377 -17.27 -13.53 3.59
C SER A 377 -15.99 -13.00 2.91
N GLY A 378 -14.97 -12.70 3.72
CA GLY A 378 -13.68 -12.16 3.28
C GLY A 378 -12.76 -13.24 2.68
N THR A 379 -11.88 -12.88 1.73
CA THR A 379 -10.88 -13.80 1.14
C THR A 379 -9.74 -14.18 2.08
N GLY A 380 -9.66 -13.55 3.26
CA GLY A 380 -8.60 -13.75 4.26
C GLY A 380 -9.02 -14.65 5.42
N TYR A 381 -9.91 -15.61 5.19
CA TYR A 381 -10.43 -16.53 6.21
C TYR A 381 -11.09 -15.83 7.41
N THR A 382 -11.63 -14.62 7.21
CA THR A 382 -12.52 -13.97 8.17
C THR A 382 -13.94 -13.95 7.64
N GLU A 383 -14.90 -13.73 8.55
CA GLU A 383 -16.31 -13.53 8.18
C GLU A 383 -16.51 -12.32 7.23
N GLY A 384 -15.47 -11.54 6.93
CA GLY A 384 -15.50 -10.44 5.96
C GLY A 384 -16.04 -9.16 6.59
N THR A 385 -17.27 -8.80 6.25
CA THR A 385 -17.89 -7.56 6.73
C THR A 385 -18.13 -7.52 8.26
N PRO A 386 -18.44 -8.61 8.99
CA PRO A 386 -18.57 -8.58 10.44
C PRO A 386 -17.25 -8.27 11.15
N TYR A 387 -16.14 -8.86 10.69
CA TYR A 387 -14.81 -8.54 11.22
C TYR A 387 -14.49 -7.06 11.06
N LEU A 388 -14.76 -6.47 9.89
CA LEU A 388 -14.55 -5.04 9.66
C LEU A 388 -15.51 -4.18 10.50
N ALA A 389 -16.73 -4.64 10.75
CA ALA A 389 -17.70 -3.95 11.60
C ALA A 389 -17.22 -3.86 13.06
N ALA A 390 -16.60 -4.92 13.59
CA ALA A 390 -15.99 -4.90 14.92
C ALA A 390 -14.68 -4.10 14.95
N ALA A 391 -13.81 -4.30 13.95
CA ALA A 391 -12.50 -3.65 13.91
C ALA A 391 -12.60 -2.11 13.76
N ARG A 392 -13.63 -1.60 13.07
CA ARG A 392 -13.77 -0.15 12.86
C ARG A 392 -14.06 0.63 14.14
N THR A 393 -14.56 -0.02 15.20
CA THR A 393 -14.92 0.63 16.47
C THR A 393 -13.81 0.55 17.51
N ILE A 394 -12.70 -0.17 17.22
CA ILE A 394 -11.56 -0.27 18.14
C ILE A 394 -10.97 1.13 18.33
N PRO A 395 -10.88 1.66 19.57
CA PRO A 395 -10.28 2.97 19.82
C PRO A 395 -8.82 3.03 19.37
N VAL A 396 -8.44 4.12 18.70
CA VAL A 396 -7.04 4.38 18.31
C VAL A 396 -6.20 4.69 19.54
N PHE A 397 -6.73 5.56 20.41
CA PHE A 397 -6.24 5.83 21.76
C PHE A 397 -7.42 5.77 22.72
N THR A 398 -7.17 5.36 23.96
CA THR A 398 -8.13 5.32 25.07
C THR A 398 -8.01 6.55 25.96
N THR A 399 -6.88 7.24 25.92
CA THR A 399 -6.64 8.47 26.71
C THR A 399 -7.42 9.67 26.17
N THR A 400 -7.82 9.66 24.90
CA THR A 400 -8.50 10.79 24.24
C THR A 400 -10.02 10.65 24.23
N THR A 401 -10.58 9.53 24.71
CA THR A 401 -12.03 9.22 24.58
C THR A 401 -12.91 9.93 25.62
N THR A 402 -12.37 10.80 26.48
CA THR A 402 -13.16 11.57 27.44
C THR A 402 -13.28 13.04 27.04
N ARG A 403 -14.15 13.35 26.08
CA ARG A 403 -14.83 14.65 25.95
C ARG A 403 -15.88 14.60 24.83
N GLY A 404 -17.14 14.33 25.19
CA GLY A 404 -18.28 14.72 24.36
C GLY A 404 -19.29 13.63 23.99
N GLU A 405 -19.93 12.99 24.98
CA GLU A 405 -21.33 12.59 24.84
C GLU A 405 -22.06 13.05 26.11
N PRO A 406 -23.08 13.94 26.02
CA PRO A 406 -23.98 14.16 27.14
C PRO A 406 -24.84 12.90 27.33
N ARG A 407 -24.96 12.47 28.59
CA ARG A 407 -25.87 11.38 29.01
C ARG A 407 -27.30 11.62 28.61
#